data_AF-A0AAU8BNW5-F1
#
_entry.id   AF-A0AAU8BNW5-F1
#
_cell.length_a   1.000
_cell.length_b   1.000
_cell.length_c   1.000
_cell.angle_alpha   90.00
_cell.angle_beta   90.00
_cell.angle_gamma   90.00
#
_symmetry.space_group_name_H-M   'P 1'
#
loop_
_entity.id
_entity.type
_entity.pdbx_description
1 polymer ?
#
loop_
_entity_poly.entity_id
_entity_poly.type
_entity_poly.pdbx_seq_one_letter_code
_entity_poly.pdbx_strand_id
1 'polypeptide(L)'
;MINKRKLELYENLFRHLGPGAHTITVSAIGETMNCSERHARTLLKQMSERGWLCWKPARGRGLKGSLTCLLEPLQACYNEVDIATEQGKYDVAHKLIGFNDRNVASALKQYLTHATIESENTVHAPFHRKLSWLHPHYAMERTERHLIHEVFQTLVTSSEKKFTGELAHSWNHCQYYRSWTFYLRTGVVFHDQTPLSAFDVVDVVESLQALATSPYWSRLYDHIDSSVQTPPIK
;
A
#
# COMPACT_ATOMS: atom_id res chain seq x y z
N MET A 1 8.04 19.50 13.33
CA MET A 1 7.84 18.54 12.21
C MET A 1 8.96 18.74 11.18
N ILE A 2 9.51 17.66 10.65
CA ILE A 2 10.45 17.74 9.51
C ILE A 2 9.64 17.98 8.24
N ASN A 3 10.23 18.72 7.31
CA ASN A 3 9.64 18.98 6.01
C ASN A 3 10.66 18.65 4.91
N LYS A 4 10.20 18.53 3.67
CA LYS A 4 11.03 18.29 2.47
C LYS A 4 12.28 19.18 2.44
N ARG A 5 12.14 20.48 2.75
CA ARG A 5 13.25 21.44 2.73
C ARG A 5 14.40 21.06 3.66
N LYS A 6 14.14 20.53 4.86
CA LYS A 6 15.22 20.13 5.79
C LYS A 6 16.02 18.93 5.26
N LEU A 7 15.36 17.95 4.64
CA LEU A 7 16.05 16.84 3.98
C LEU A 7 16.93 17.34 2.83
N GLU A 8 16.47 18.31 2.04
CA GLU A 8 17.27 18.91 0.97
C GLU A 8 18.53 19.60 1.50
N LEU A 9 18.38 20.38 2.59
CA LEU A 9 19.52 21.05 3.24
C LEU A 9 20.50 20.05 3.83
N TYR A 10 19.99 18.97 4.43
CA TYR A 10 20.81 17.89 4.96
C TYR A 10 21.56 17.16 3.85
N GLU A 11 20.89 16.83 2.74
CA GLU A 11 21.53 16.18 1.60
C GLU A 11 22.61 17.06 0.97
N ASN A 12 22.37 18.37 0.86
CA ASN A 12 23.38 19.30 0.37
C ASN A 12 24.62 19.31 1.27
N LEU A 13 24.43 19.31 2.60
CA LEU A 13 25.54 19.18 3.56
C LEU A 13 26.26 17.83 3.39
N PHE A 14 25.51 16.74 3.30
CA PHE A 14 26.05 15.39 3.16
C PHE A 14 26.84 15.21 1.87
N ARG A 15 26.41 15.78 0.74
CA ARG A 15 27.19 15.74 -0.52
C ARG A 15 28.54 16.44 -0.42
N HIS A 16 28.64 17.50 0.38
CA HIS A 16 29.89 18.26 0.54
C HIS A 16 30.86 17.64 1.52
N LEU A 17 30.35 17.05 2.60
CA LEU A 17 31.19 16.49 3.67
C LEU A 17 31.39 14.99 3.52
N GLY A 18 30.37 14.27 3.06
CA GLY A 18 30.33 12.82 3.03
C GLY A 18 30.12 12.22 4.43
N PRO A 19 30.27 10.89 4.54
CA PRO A 19 30.30 10.21 5.83
C PRO A 19 31.61 10.46 6.57
N GLY A 20 31.55 10.50 7.90
CA GLY A 20 32.73 10.69 8.76
C GLY A 20 32.76 12.02 9.51
N ALA A 21 33.83 12.25 10.27
CA ALA A 21 33.98 13.43 11.11
C ALA A 21 34.79 14.53 10.40
N HIS A 22 34.22 15.72 10.32
CA HIS A 22 34.81 16.88 9.63
C HIS A 22 34.93 18.05 10.59
N THR A 23 36.05 18.76 10.49
CA THR A 23 36.32 19.96 11.29
C THR A 23 35.94 21.20 10.47
N ILE A 24 34.81 21.84 10.82
CA ILE A 24 34.17 22.89 10.02
C ILE A 24 33.61 24.02 10.91
N THR A 25 33.53 25.24 10.38
CA THR A 25 32.91 26.38 11.09
C THR A 25 31.40 26.42 10.85
N VAL A 26 30.64 27.04 11.77
CA VAL A 26 29.20 27.27 11.58
C VAL A 26 28.91 28.15 10.36
N SER A 27 29.82 29.08 10.05
CA SER A 27 29.73 29.92 8.85
C SER A 27 29.73 29.09 7.57
N ALA A 28 30.72 28.20 7.42
CA ALA A 28 30.83 27.32 6.26
C ALA A 28 29.65 26.33 6.14
N ILE A 29 29.11 25.85 7.28
CA ILE A 29 27.87 25.05 7.27
C ILE A 29 26.70 25.88 6.74
N GLY A 30 26.58 27.13 7.19
CA GLY A 30 25.57 28.08 6.72
C GLY A 30 25.65 28.31 5.22
N GLU A 31 26.85 28.55 4.69
CA GLU A 31 27.10 28.70 3.26
C GLU A 31 26.71 27.44 2.47
N THR A 32 27.10 26.25 2.95
CA THR A 32 26.78 24.96 2.29
C THR A 32 25.27 24.72 2.22
N MET A 33 24.53 25.13 3.25
CA MET A 33 23.07 25.05 3.29
C MET A 33 22.36 26.28 2.69
N ASN A 34 23.12 27.27 2.21
CA ASN A 34 22.62 28.56 1.74
C ASN A 34 21.68 29.24 2.77
N CYS A 35 22.10 29.32 4.03
CA CYS A 35 21.34 29.90 5.13
C CYS A 35 22.22 30.68 6.13
N SER A 36 21.60 31.50 6.97
CA SER A 36 22.33 32.27 7.99
C SER A 36 22.92 31.37 9.08
N GLU A 37 24.02 31.79 9.72
CA GLU A 37 24.62 31.04 10.84
C GLU A 37 23.63 30.75 11.98
N ARG A 38 22.72 31.69 12.25
CA ARG A 38 21.68 31.50 13.27
C ARG A 38 20.74 30.35 12.88
N HIS A 39 20.34 30.28 11.61
CA HIS A 39 19.50 29.20 11.13
C HIS A 39 20.26 27.86 11.09
N ALA A 40 21.53 27.88 10.65
CA ALA A 40 22.39 26.70 10.65
C ALA A 40 22.49 26.06 12.04
N ARG A 41 22.67 26.85 13.11
CA ARG A 41 22.68 26.32 14.49
C ARG A 41 21.38 25.62 14.87
N THR A 42 20.25 26.20 14.48
CA THR A 42 18.92 25.60 14.72
C THR A 42 18.77 24.29 13.94
N LEU A 43 19.19 24.25 12.68
CA LEU A 43 19.16 23.04 11.85
C LEU A 43 20.05 21.94 12.42
N LEU A 44 21.29 22.27 12.81
CA LEU A 44 22.21 21.32 13.43
C LEU A 44 21.62 20.69 14.69
N LYS A 45 20.98 21.50 15.55
CA LYS A 45 20.30 20.99 16.74
C LYS A 45 19.18 20.01 16.36
N GLN A 46 18.30 20.41 15.45
CA GLN A 46 17.15 19.60 15.03
C GLN A 46 17.58 18.30 14.34
N MET A 47 18.60 18.35 13.49
CA MET A 47 19.15 17.17 12.80
C MET A 47 19.89 16.25 13.78
N SER A 48 20.52 16.81 14.83
CA SER A 48 21.13 16.02 15.91
C SER A 48 20.10 15.32 16.79
N GLU A 49 19.02 16.01 17.17
CA GLU A 49 17.88 15.43 17.91
C GLU A 49 17.22 14.27 17.15
N ARG A 50 17.38 14.22 15.83
CA ARG A 50 16.84 13.21 14.92
C ARG A 50 17.84 12.12 14.56
N GLY A 51 19.08 12.21 15.08
CA GLY A 51 20.13 11.23 14.81
C GLY A 51 20.70 11.28 13.39
N TRP A 52 20.44 12.33 12.60
CA TRP A 52 20.98 12.46 11.25
C TRP A 52 22.47 12.81 11.26
N LEU A 53 22.88 13.62 12.24
CA LEU A 53 24.26 14.08 12.40
C LEU A 53 24.59 14.30 13.87
N CYS A 54 25.87 14.42 14.19
CA CYS A 54 26.36 14.88 15.48
C CYS A 54 27.15 16.17 15.29
N TRP A 55 26.81 17.22 16.03
CA TRP A 55 27.54 18.49 16.02
C TRP A 55 28.14 18.79 17.40
N LYS A 56 29.47 18.92 17.46
CA LYS A 56 30.24 19.30 18.65
C LYS A 56 30.89 20.67 18.43
N PRO A 57 30.31 21.77 18.95
CA PRO A 57 30.86 23.10 18.75
C PRO A 57 32.19 23.29 19.50
N ALA A 58 33.13 24.03 18.90
CA ALA A 58 34.33 24.50 19.58
C ALA A 58 34.03 25.74 20.44
N ARG A 59 34.76 25.90 21.56
CA ARG A 59 34.59 27.02 22.50
C ARG A 59 35.22 28.31 21.98
N GLY A 60 34.42 29.17 21.32
CA GLY A 60 34.83 30.50 20.85
C GLY A 60 34.14 30.90 19.54
N ARG A 61 34.08 32.20 19.21
CA ARG A 61 33.52 32.68 17.93
C ARG A 61 34.48 32.32 16.79
N GLY A 62 33.94 31.83 15.66
CA GLY A 62 34.73 31.51 14.46
C GLY A 62 35.56 30.22 14.52
N LEU A 63 35.58 29.51 15.65
CA LEU A 63 36.34 28.26 15.77
C LEU A 63 35.63 27.08 15.05
N LYS A 64 36.43 26.17 14.51
CA LYS A 64 35.96 24.96 13.83
C LYS A 64 35.48 23.94 14.86
N GLY A 65 34.21 23.55 14.79
CA GLY A 65 33.66 22.43 15.54
C GLY A 65 33.80 21.12 14.77
N SER A 66 33.41 20.01 15.39
CA SER A 66 33.37 18.70 14.75
C SER A 66 31.93 18.37 14.33
N LEU A 67 31.73 18.11 13.04
CA LEU A 67 30.47 17.63 12.49
C LEU A 67 30.65 16.20 11.98
N THR A 68 29.72 15.32 12.31
CA THR A 68 29.69 13.94 11.81
C THR A 68 28.33 13.62 11.24
N CYS A 69 28.24 13.25 9.96
CA CYS A 69 27.01 12.72 9.38
C CYS A 69 26.84 11.25 9.81
N LEU A 70 25.71 10.92 10.43
CA LEU A 70 25.45 9.59 11.01
C LEU A 70 24.56 8.72 10.10
N LEU A 71 23.72 9.34 9.27
CA LEU A 71 22.81 8.64 8.36
C LEU A 71 23.03 9.12 6.93
N GLU A 72 22.76 8.27 5.95
CA GLU A 72 22.63 8.77 4.59
C GLU A 72 21.32 9.54 4.42
N PRO A 73 21.25 10.55 3.52
CA PRO A 73 20.05 11.36 3.32
C PRO A 73 18.81 10.54 2.95
N LEU A 74 18.98 9.44 2.21
CA LEU A 74 17.88 8.56 1.85
C LEU A 74 17.35 7.78 3.07
N GLN A 75 18.24 7.30 3.94
CA GLN A 75 17.84 6.65 5.19
C GLN A 75 17.14 7.63 6.14
N ALA A 76 17.68 8.86 6.25
CA ALA A 76 17.05 9.92 7.02
C ALA A 76 15.65 10.27 6.47
N CYS A 77 15.46 10.19 5.14
CA CYS A 77 14.15 10.35 4.52
C CYS A 77 13.20 9.22 4.92
N TYR A 78 13.63 7.96 4.83
CA TYR A 78 12.81 6.80 5.16
C TYR A 78 12.34 6.83 6.61
N ASN A 79 13.23 7.10 7.58
CA ASN A 79 12.85 7.22 8.98
C ASN A 79 11.75 8.29 9.20
N GLU A 80 11.78 9.42 8.47
CA GLU A 80 10.73 10.43 8.58
C GLU A 80 9.43 10.05 7.86
N VAL A 81 9.52 9.26 6.79
CA VAL A 81 8.36 8.68 6.11
C VAL A 81 7.66 7.70 7.05
N ASP A 82 8.40 6.86 7.77
CA ASP A 82 7.86 5.92 8.77
C ASP A 82 7.11 6.68 9.87
N ILE A 83 7.77 7.68 10.48
CA ILE A 83 7.15 8.54 11.52
C ILE A 83 5.89 9.24 11.01
N ALA A 84 5.89 9.72 9.76
CA ALA A 84 4.72 10.36 9.17
C ALA A 84 3.58 9.36 8.93
N THR A 85 3.91 8.15 8.48
CA THR A 85 2.96 7.08 8.17
C THR A 85 2.30 6.56 9.46
N GLU A 86 3.07 6.32 10.52
CA GLU A 86 2.58 5.94 11.85
C GLU A 86 1.62 7.00 12.43
N GLN A 87 1.83 8.27 12.11
CA GLN A 87 0.97 9.38 12.53
C GLN A 87 -0.23 9.61 11.59
N GLY A 88 -0.43 8.78 10.56
CA GLY A 88 -1.49 8.93 9.55
C GLY A 88 -1.32 10.14 8.63
N LYS A 89 -0.13 10.73 8.56
CA LYS A 89 0.19 11.95 7.79
C LYS A 89 0.75 11.60 6.41
N TYR A 90 -0.04 10.91 5.60
CA TYR A 90 0.36 10.41 4.28
C TYR A 90 0.80 11.53 3.30
N ASP A 91 0.18 12.71 3.37
CA ASP A 91 0.58 13.87 2.55
C ASP A 91 2.02 14.34 2.85
N VAL A 92 2.45 14.21 4.10
CA VAL A 92 3.81 14.57 4.52
C VAL A 92 4.78 13.51 4.03
N ALA A 93 4.48 12.22 4.23
CA ALA A 93 5.26 11.10 3.70
C ALA A 93 5.49 11.23 2.18
N HIS A 94 4.42 11.49 1.42
CA HIS A 94 4.48 11.69 -0.03
C HIS A 94 5.41 12.85 -0.42
N LYS A 95 5.35 13.98 0.30
CA LYS A 95 6.23 15.14 0.05
C LYS A 95 7.69 14.87 0.40
N LEU A 96 7.96 14.08 1.45
CA LEU A 96 9.32 13.75 1.89
C LEU A 96 10.03 12.87 0.87
N ILE A 97 9.35 11.85 0.32
CA ILE A 97 9.92 10.93 -0.67
C ILE A 97 10.41 11.65 -1.94
N GLY A 98 9.74 12.75 -2.32
CA GLY A 98 10.12 13.58 -3.47
C GLY A 98 11.14 14.69 -3.19
N PHE A 99 11.97 14.58 -2.13
CA PHE A 99 12.98 15.60 -1.83
C PHE A 99 14.08 15.69 -2.89
N ASN A 100 14.59 16.90 -3.14
CA ASN A 100 15.54 17.20 -4.24
C ASN A 100 15.07 16.69 -5.61
N ASP A 101 13.79 16.92 -5.91
CA ASP A 101 13.13 16.64 -7.19
C ASP A 101 13.25 15.20 -7.68
N ARG A 102 13.46 14.26 -6.75
CA ARG A 102 13.37 12.82 -7.01
C ARG A 102 12.00 12.48 -7.57
N ASN A 103 11.97 11.61 -8.57
CA ASN A 103 10.72 11.08 -9.10
C ASN A 103 10.01 10.27 -8.01
N VAL A 104 8.86 10.77 -7.57
CA VAL A 104 8.13 10.23 -6.41
C VAL A 104 7.76 8.77 -6.60
N ALA A 105 7.35 8.35 -7.80
CA ALA A 105 6.98 6.96 -8.05
C ALA A 105 8.18 6.02 -7.89
N SER A 106 9.33 6.38 -8.46
CA SER A 106 10.57 5.58 -8.32
C SER A 106 11.11 5.56 -6.89
N ALA A 107 11.10 6.71 -6.21
CA ALA A 107 11.59 6.84 -4.84
C ALA A 107 10.67 6.14 -3.84
N LEU A 108 9.36 6.18 -4.07
CA LEU A 108 8.39 5.42 -3.30
C LEU A 108 8.59 3.92 -3.52
N LYS A 109 8.80 3.45 -4.75
CA LYS A 109 9.13 2.05 -5.01
C LYS A 109 10.37 1.60 -4.25
N GLN A 110 11.43 2.41 -4.24
CA GLN A 110 12.66 2.13 -3.48
C GLN A 110 12.39 2.09 -1.97
N TYR A 111 11.66 3.05 -1.43
CA TYR A 111 11.25 3.06 -0.02
C TYR A 111 10.45 1.81 0.34
N LEU A 112 9.44 1.45 -0.47
CA LEU A 112 8.62 0.28 -0.20
C LEU A 112 9.42 -1.01 -0.29
N THR A 113 10.38 -1.11 -1.22
CA THR A 113 11.30 -2.25 -1.28
C THR A 113 12.16 -2.34 -0.01
N HIS A 114 12.65 -1.22 0.50
CA HIS A 114 13.36 -1.15 1.77
C HIS A 114 12.47 -1.57 2.95
N ALA A 115 11.25 -1.02 3.05
CA ALA A 115 10.30 -1.32 4.11
C ALA A 115 9.78 -2.77 4.09
N THR A 116 9.65 -3.38 2.90
CA THR A 116 9.26 -4.80 2.76
C THR A 116 10.33 -5.76 3.25
N ILE A 117 11.62 -5.37 3.24
CA ILE A 117 12.69 -6.20 3.81
C ILE A 117 12.53 -6.30 5.34
N GLU A 118 11.90 -5.32 5.99
CA GLU A 118 11.64 -5.30 7.43
C GLU A 118 10.26 -5.88 7.81
N SER A 119 9.34 -6.07 6.85
CA SER A 119 8.00 -6.66 7.08
C SER A 119 7.69 -7.75 6.05
N GLU A 120 7.96 -9.01 6.40
CA GLU A 120 7.95 -10.14 5.45
C GLU A 120 6.61 -10.39 4.73
N ASN A 121 5.49 -9.85 5.21
CA ASN A 121 4.14 -10.17 4.69
C ASN A 121 3.26 -8.97 4.28
N THR A 122 3.83 -7.78 4.08
CA THR A 122 3.03 -6.59 3.71
C THR A 122 3.46 -6.01 2.38
N VAL A 123 2.57 -5.99 1.38
CA VAL A 123 2.80 -5.27 0.12
C VAL A 123 2.16 -3.89 0.20
N HIS A 124 2.99 -2.86 0.08
CA HIS A 124 2.51 -1.50 -0.13
C HIS A 124 2.52 -1.17 -1.63
N ALA A 125 1.45 -0.57 -2.13
CA ALA A 125 1.34 -0.15 -3.52
C ALA A 125 0.78 1.29 -3.59
N PRO A 126 1.47 2.23 -4.25
CA PRO A 126 0.89 3.55 -4.53
C PRO A 126 -0.36 3.42 -5.39
N PHE A 127 -1.40 4.15 -4.99
CA PHE A 127 -2.63 4.26 -5.76
C PHE A 127 -2.87 5.71 -6.19
N HIS A 128 -3.16 5.89 -7.48
CA HIS A 128 -3.34 7.22 -8.07
C HIS A 128 -4.71 7.85 -7.76
N ARG A 129 -5.63 7.08 -7.17
CA ARG A 129 -6.97 7.52 -6.75
C ARG A 129 -7.44 6.73 -5.55
N LYS A 130 -8.49 7.21 -4.89
CA LYS A 130 -9.22 6.46 -3.87
C LYS A 130 -9.95 5.28 -4.50
N LEU A 131 -9.94 4.12 -3.82
CA LEU A 131 -10.71 2.95 -4.22
C LEU A 131 -12.20 3.17 -3.97
N SER A 132 -13.00 2.70 -4.93
CA SER A 132 -14.45 2.66 -4.86
C SER A 132 -14.90 1.44 -4.04
N TRP A 133 -16.22 1.30 -3.85
CA TRP A 133 -16.77 0.20 -3.06
C TRP A 133 -16.42 -1.17 -3.66
N LEU A 134 -15.80 -2.04 -2.86
CA LEU A 134 -15.43 -3.41 -3.22
C LEU A 134 -16.61 -4.36 -3.07
N HIS A 135 -17.60 -4.22 -3.96
CA HIS A 135 -18.76 -5.09 -3.99
C HIS A 135 -18.96 -5.69 -5.39
N PRO A 136 -19.09 -7.03 -5.53
CA PRO A 136 -19.16 -7.71 -6.83
C PRO A 136 -20.24 -7.15 -7.77
N HIS A 137 -21.37 -6.72 -7.22
CA HIS A 137 -22.50 -6.21 -8.00
C HIS A 137 -22.30 -4.77 -8.51
N TYR A 138 -21.40 -3.99 -7.89
CA TYR A 138 -21.25 -2.55 -8.14
C TYR A 138 -19.89 -2.15 -8.73
N ALA A 139 -18.86 -3.00 -8.62
CA ALA A 139 -17.53 -2.67 -9.08
C ALA A 139 -17.39 -2.72 -10.62
N MET A 140 -17.23 -1.53 -11.21
CA MET A 140 -17.03 -1.35 -12.65
C MET A 140 -15.55 -1.19 -13.03
N GLU A 141 -14.74 -0.67 -12.12
CA GLU A 141 -13.36 -0.33 -12.40
C GLU A 141 -12.42 -1.54 -12.27
N ARG A 142 -11.38 -1.58 -13.12
CA ARG A 142 -10.47 -2.73 -13.24
C ARG A 142 -9.84 -3.11 -11.89
N THR A 143 -9.39 -2.12 -11.12
CA THR A 143 -8.73 -2.36 -9.83
C THR A 143 -9.65 -3.03 -8.84
N GLU A 144 -10.84 -2.47 -8.61
CA GLU A 144 -11.80 -2.98 -7.65
C GLU A 144 -12.24 -4.38 -8.04
N ARG A 145 -12.46 -4.63 -9.34
CA ARG A 145 -12.75 -5.97 -9.85
C ARG A 145 -11.61 -6.95 -9.55
N HIS A 146 -10.36 -6.54 -9.78
CA HIS A 146 -9.21 -7.37 -9.45
C HIS A 146 -9.16 -7.70 -7.96
N LEU A 147 -9.31 -6.70 -7.08
CA LEU A 147 -9.33 -6.91 -5.63
C LEU A 147 -10.50 -7.80 -5.19
N ILE A 148 -11.66 -7.67 -5.82
CA ILE A 148 -12.82 -8.55 -5.58
C ILE A 148 -12.48 -9.99 -5.94
N HIS A 149 -11.76 -10.25 -7.03
CA HIS A 149 -11.34 -11.61 -7.40
C HIS A 149 -10.34 -12.24 -6.42
N GLU A 150 -9.59 -11.44 -5.65
CA GLU A 150 -8.70 -11.95 -4.60
C GLU A 150 -9.44 -12.26 -3.30
N VAL A 151 -10.61 -11.67 -3.06
CA VAL A 151 -11.37 -11.80 -1.80
C VAL A 151 -12.58 -12.72 -1.92
N PHE A 152 -13.28 -12.68 -3.06
CA PHE A 152 -14.50 -13.44 -3.33
C PHE A 152 -14.21 -14.65 -4.21
N GLN A 153 -14.99 -15.71 -3.99
CA GLN A 153 -14.87 -16.96 -4.73
C GLN A 153 -16.04 -17.15 -5.70
N THR A 154 -15.79 -17.77 -6.84
CA THR A 154 -16.83 -18.15 -7.83
C THR A 154 -17.31 -19.57 -7.59
N LEU A 155 -18.41 -19.98 -8.24
CA LEU A 155 -18.81 -21.40 -8.24
C LEU A 155 -17.79 -22.27 -8.99
N VAL A 156 -17.39 -21.80 -10.17
CA VAL A 156 -16.41 -22.42 -11.06
C VAL A 156 -15.56 -21.33 -11.68
N THR A 157 -14.28 -21.63 -11.90
CA THR A 157 -13.37 -20.76 -12.65
C THR A 157 -13.00 -21.40 -13.99
N SER A 158 -12.49 -20.58 -14.91
CA SER A 158 -12.06 -21.03 -16.25
C SER A 158 -10.64 -20.56 -16.49
N SER A 159 -9.73 -21.51 -16.73
CA SER A 159 -8.35 -21.25 -17.15
C SER A 159 -8.03 -22.11 -18.35
N GLU A 160 -7.39 -21.53 -19.38
CA GLU A 160 -6.96 -22.24 -20.60
C GLU A 160 -8.07 -23.08 -21.26
N LYS A 161 -9.32 -22.58 -21.25
CA LYS A 161 -10.54 -23.25 -21.76
C LYS A 161 -10.97 -24.49 -20.97
N LYS A 162 -10.45 -24.70 -19.77
CA LYS A 162 -10.87 -25.76 -18.84
C LYS A 162 -11.58 -25.14 -17.64
N PHE A 163 -12.73 -25.69 -17.29
CA PHE A 163 -13.45 -25.32 -16.07
C PHE A 163 -12.91 -26.12 -14.88
N THR A 164 -12.68 -25.43 -13.77
CA THR A 164 -12.26 -26.03 -12.49
C THR A 164 -13.19 -25.58 -11.38
N GLY A 165 -13.48 -26.50 -10.46
CA GLY A 165 -14.39 -26.25 -9.34
C GLY A 165 -13.75 -25.40 -8.26
N GLU A 166 -14.40 -24.28 -7.95
CA GLU A 166 -14.04 -23.37 -6.87
C GLU A 166 -14.93 -23.68 -5.66
N LEU A 167 -15.95 -22.86 -5.38
CA LEU A 167 -16.92 -23.13 -4.32
C LEU A 167 -17.70 -24.43 -4.60
N ALA A 168 -18.01 -24.71 -5.87
CA ALA A 168 -18.59 -25.97 -6.29
C ALA A 168 -17.50 -27.03 -6.52
N HIS A 169 -17.61 -28.19 -5.86
CA HIS A 169 -16.69 -29.31 -6.10
C HIS A 169 -17.08 -30.15 -7.33
N SER A 170 -18.35 -30.11 -7.72
CA SER A 170 -18.86 -30.78 -8.92
C SER A 170 -20.12 -30.10 -9.42
N TRP A 171 -20.45 -30.33 -10.68
CA TRP A 171 -21.68 -29.83 -11.29
C TRP A 171 -22.15 -30.80 -12.37
N ASN A 172 -23.44 -30.84 -12.61
CA ASN A 172 -24.04 -31.60 -13.70
C ASN A 172 -25.12 -30.76 -14.41
N HIS A 173 -25.56 -31.25 -15.56
CA HIS A 173 -26.63 -30.65 -16.31
C HIS A 173 -27.66 -31.69 -16.72
N CYS A 174 -28.90 -31.25 -16.95
CA CYS A 174 -29.92 -32.11 -17.54
C CYS A 174 -29.58 -32.46 -19.01
N GLN A 175 -30.25 -33.47 -19.57
CA GLN A 175 -30.02 -33.96 -20.94
C GLN A 175 -30.06 -32.85 -22.02
N TYR A 176 -30.81 -31.78 -21.77
CA TYR A 176 -31.00 -30.67 -22.71
C TYR A 176 -30.23 -29.39 -22.33
N TYR A 177 -29.31 -29.43 -21.35
CA TYR A 177 -28.51 -28.27 -20.90
C TYR A 177 -29.33 -27.07 -20.38
N ARG A 178 -30.60 -27.28 -20.05
CA ARG A 178 -31.53 -26.24 -19.56
C ARG A 178 -31.53 -26.09 -18.04
N SER A 179 -30.89 -27.01 -17.33
CA SER A 179 -30.83 -27.01 -15.87
C SER A 179 -29.45 -27.48 -15.47
N TRP A 180 -28.82 -26.71 -14.59
CA TRP A 180 -27.49 -26.98 -14.06
C TRP A 180 -27.57 -27.07 -12.55
N THR A 181 -27.00 -28.13 -11.98
CA THR A 181 -26.91 -28.32 -10.53
C THR A 181 -25.46 -28.26 -10.12
N PHE A 182 -25.16 -27.38 -9.17
CA PHE A 182 -23.82 -27.20 -8.59
C PHE A 182 -23.81 -27.75 -7.17
N TYR A 183 -22.85 -28.62 -6.88
CA TYR A 183 -22.67 -29.21 -5.56
C TYR A 183 -21.54 -28.47 -4.83
N LEU A 184 -21.88 -27.76 -3.76
CA LEU A 184 -20.95 -26.91 -3.01
C LEU A 184 -20.08 -27.74 -2.06
N ARG A 185 -18.84 -27.30 -1.85
CA ARG A 185 -17.92 -27.92 -0.89
C ARG A 185 -18.50 -27.87 0.52
N THR A 186 -18.29 -28.93 1.29
CA THR A 186 -18.60 -28.95 2.72
C THR A 186 -17.47 -28.28 3.52
N GLY A 187 -17.81 -27.69 4.67
CA GLY A 187 -16.83 -27.06 5.56
C GLY A 187 -16.25 -25.73 5.05
N VAL A 188 -16.91 -25.08 4.09
CA VAL A 188 -16.55 -23.73 3.66
C VAL A 188 -16.85 -22.75 4.79
N VAL A 189 -15.94 -21.81 5.02
CA VAL A 189 -16.07 -20.75 6.01
C VAL A 189 -15.86 -19.39 5.34
N PHE A 190 -16.61 -18.39 5.78
CA PHE A 190 -16.38 -17.00 5.39
C PHE A 190 -15.15 -16.43 6.12
N HIS A 191 -14.68 -15.26 5.67
CA HIS A 191 -13.51 -14.59 6.26
C HIS A 191 -13.71 -14.21 7.74
N ASP A 192 -14.95 -14.09 8.21
CA ASP A 192 -15.31 -13.85 9.61
C ASP A 192 -15.42 -15.14 10.44
N GLN A 193 -15.04 -16.29 9.88
CA GLN A 193 -15.10 -17.63 10.47
C GLN A 193 -16.50 -18.23 10.61
N THR A 194 -17.54 -17.58 10.06
CA THR A 194 -18.87 -18.20 10.01
C THR A 194 -18.90 -19.33 8.97
N PRO A 195 -19.49 -20.50 9.29
CA PRO A 195 -19.60 -21.58 8.32
C PRO A 195 -20.66 -21.25 7.26
N LEU A 196 -20.40 -21.61 6.00
CA LEU A 196 -21.40 -21.58 4.95
C LEU A 196 -22.48 -22.63 5.25
N SER A 197 -23.59 -22.18 5.82
CA SER A 197 -24.72 -23.01 6.20
C SER A 197 -25.70 -23.22 5.03
N ALA A 198 -26.70 -24.08 5.23
CA ALA A 198 -27.78 -24.24 4.27
C ALA A 198 -28.59 -22.94 4.07
N PHE A 199 -28.59 -22.02 5.04
CA PHE A 199 -29.21 -20.70 4.87
C PHE A 199 -28.34 -19.79 4.00
N ASP A 200 -27.01 -19.88 4.08
CA ASP A 200 -26.09 -19.03 3.30
C ASP A 200 -25.96 -19.51 1.83
N VAL A 201 -26.47 -20.70 1.50
CA VAL A 201 -26.72 -21.08 0.10
C VAL A 201 -27.77 -20.16 -0.54
N VAL A 202 -28.69 -19.61 0.26
CA VAL A 202 -29.60 -18.55 -0.19
C VAL A 202 -28.80 -17.32 -0.58
N ASP A 203 -27.74 -16.95 0.13
CA ASP A 203 -26.89 -15.80 -0.23
C ASP A 203 -26.22 -15.99 -1.60
N VAL A 204 -25.81 -17.21 -1.94
CA VAL A 204 -25.26 -17.53 -3.27
C VAL A 204 -26.33 -17.34 -4.35
N VAL A 205 -27.55 -17.81 -4.09
CA VAL A 205 -28.69 -17.67 -5.01
C VAL A 205 -29.11 -16.21 -5.14
N GLU A 206 -29.20 -15.47 -4.03
CA GLU A 206 -29.53 -14.05 -3.98
C GLU A 206 -28.46 -13.21 -4.68
N SER A 207 -27.17 -13.54 -4.52
CA SER A 207 -26.11 -12.88 -5.27
C SER A 207 -26.27 -13.08 -6.78
N LEU A 208 -26.58 -14.30 -7.24
CA LEU A 208 -26.86 -14.55 -8.66
C LEU A 208 -28.10 -13.79 -9.14
N GLN A 209 -29.16 -13.73 -8.34
CA GLN A 209 -30.37 -12.97 -8.67
C GLN A 209 -30.12 -11.46 -8.72
N ALA A 210 -29.28 -10.93 -7.82
CA ALA A 210 -28.87 -9.53 -7.83
C ALA A 210 -28.07 -9.19 -9.08
N LEU A 211 -27.25 -10.12 -9.60
CA LEU A 211 -26.59 -9.95 -10.90
C LEU A 211 -27.59 -9.99 -12.06
N ALA A 212 -28.54 -10.94 -12.04
CA ALA A 212 -29.56 -11.09 -13.08
C ALA A 212 -30.52 -9.89 -13.16
N THR A 213 -30.78 -9.22 -12.04
CA THR A 213 -31.64 -8.03 -11.97
C THR A 213 -30.86 -6.71 -12.05
N SER A 214 -29.52 -6.76 -12.07
CA SER A 214 -28.67 -5.57 -12.15
C SER A 214 -28.90 -4.80 -13.45
N PRO A 215 -29.05 -3.46 -13.41
CA PRO A 215 -29.16 -2.64 -14.62
C PRO A 215 -27.99 -2.80 -15.60
N TYR A 216 -26.82 -3.18 -15.08
CA TYR A 216 -25.61 -3.32 -15.88
C TYR A 216 -25.33 -4.78 -16.26
N TRP A 217 -25.46 -5.71 -15.30
CA TRP A 217 -25.05 -7.11 -15.51
C TRP A 217 -26.17 -8.00 -16.06
N SER A 218 -27.44 -7.61 -15.97
CA SER A 218 -28.60 -8.43 -16.35
C SER A 218 -28.48 -9.07 -17.73
N ARG A 219 -27.94 -8.34 -18.73
CA ARG A 219 -27.73 -8.87 -20.09
C ARG A 219 -26.82 -10.08 -20.18
N LEU A 220 -25.95 -10.32 -19.19
CA LEU A 220 -25.11 -11.52 -19.15
C LEU A 220 -25.84 -12.73 -18.56
N TYR A 221 -27.00 -12.52 -17.94
CA TYR A 221 -27.74 -13.53 -17.17
C TYR A 221 -29.20 -13.64 -17.63
N ASP A 222 -29.57 -13.00 -18.73
CA ASP A 222 -30.92 -12.99 -19.29
C ASP A 222 -31.41 -14.38 -19.74
N HIS A 223 -30.48 -15.28 -20.01
CA HIS A 223 -30.72 -16.68 -20.33
C HIS A 223 -31.03 -17.56 -19.11
N ILE A 224 -30.99 -17.01 -17.90
CA ILE A 224 -31.30 -17.72 -16.66
C ILE A 224 -32.75 -17.46 -16.27
N ASP A 225 -33.62 -18.46 -16.48
CA ASP A 225 -35.05 -18.37 -16.14
C ASP A 225 -35.30 -18.34 -14.63
N SER A 226 -34.58 -19.18 -13.85
CA SER A 226 -34.71 -19.23 -12.39
C SER A 226 -33.48 -19.86 -11.75
N SER A 227 -33.15 -19.40 -10.54
CA SER A 227 -32.17 -20.01 -9.64
C SER A 227 -32.91 -20.51 -8.39
N VAL A 228 -32.77 -21.81 -8.09
CA VAL A 228 -33.51 -22.47 -7.00
C VAL A 228 -32.53 -23.26 -6.15
N GLN A 229 -32.64 -23.11 -4.83
CA GLN A 229 -31.93 -23.97 -3.88
C GLN A 229 -32.62 -25.33 -3.80
N THR A 230 -31.84 -26.41 -3.94
CA THR A 230 -32.32 -27.78 -3.71
C THR A 230 -31.68 -28.31 -2.42
N PRO A 231 -32.42 -28.96 -1.51
CA PRO A 231 -31.84 -29.55 -0.31
C PRO A 231 -30.80 -30.63 -0.68
N PRO A 232 -29.82 -30.91 0.21
CA PRO A 232 -28.78 -31.88 -0.06
C PRO A 232 -29.39 -33.25 -0.39
N ILE A 233 -28.90 -33.87 -1.45
CA ILE A 233 -29.25 -35.26 -1.80
C ILE A 233 -28.66 -36.14 -0.70
N LYS A 234 -29.51 -36.88 0.02
CA LYS A 234 -29.12 -37.85 1.05
C LYS A 234 -28.39 -39.03 0.45
#